data_AF-T2ISX6-F1
#
_entry.id   AF-T2ISX6-F1
#
_cell.length_a   1.000
_cell.length_b   1.000
_cell.length_c   1.000
_cell.angle_alpha   90.00
_cell.angle_beta   90.00
_cell.angle_gamma   90.00
#
_symmetry.space_group_name_H-M   'P 1'
#
loop_
_entity.id
_entity.type
_entity.pdbx_description
1 polymer ?
#
loop_
_entity_poly.entity_id
_entity_poly.type
_entity_poly.pdbx_seq_one_letter_code
_entity_poly.pdbx_strand_id
1 'polypeptide(L)'
;MFKDNHLLKNLKIATKLNVLLTVIAVITVFLSGGVLSLILSHNAEGVVTDKALVLMETMSAVRNYTSTRVNPELASRLETDDQFLPQTVPAYSAREVFEYFREQGGYKDFFYKEATLNPTNLRDKADEFEAKIVEKFRNDKSLEQVSGFRSFNSGDIFYIASPLEVSKESCLRCHSTPDVAPKSLLTTYGRENGFNWKLHEIVGAQMILVPADAVFESAKKLQVSVTSILIVCLALAIILINFFLRFSVTTPLKKMAQLAQRISTGDLSKEFAHPYNDEMGMLAASLNRMKVSLDIAMSMLNSETE
;
A
#
# COMPACT_ATOMS: atom_id res chain seq x y z
N MET A 1 -13.58 22.87 23.66
CA MET A 1 -12.71 22.19 24.64
C MET A 1 -11.28 22.75 24.58
N PHE A 2 -11.10 24.06 24.81
CA PHE A 2 -9.78 24.74 24.87
C PHE A 2 -9.79 25.88 25.90
N LYS A 3 -10.62 25.77 26.94
CA LYS A 3 -10.63 26.74 28.04
C LYS A 3 -9.70 26.24 29.14
N ASP A 4 -8.72 27.07 29.46
CA ASP A 4 -7.82 27.00 30.63
C ASP A 4 -6.65 26.03 30.60
N ASN A 5 -5.80 26.14 29.56
CA ASN A 5 -4.44 25.61 29.64
C ASN A 5 -3.49 26.68 30.23
N HIS A 6 -3.26 26.63 31.55
CA HIS A 6 -2.41 27.56 32.32
C HIS A 6 -0.98 27.72 31.73
N LEU A 7 -0.48 26.68 31.04
CA LEU A 7 0.82 26.65 30.35
C LEU A 7 0.94 27.70 29.22
N LEU A 8 -0.16 28.04 28.54
CA LEU A 8 -0.12 29.01 27.44
C LEU A 8 -0.10 30.47 27.93
N LYS A 9 -0.53 30.77 29.15
CA LYS A 9 -0.70 32.18 29.59
C LYS A 9 0.60 32.98 29.62
N ASN A 10 1.74 32.35 29.94
CA ASN A 10 3.04 33.03 30.10
C ASN A 10 3.95 32.98 28.86
N LEU A 11 3.48 32.37 27.76
CA LEU A 11 4.28 32.25 26.54
C LEU A 11 4.20 33.51 25.68
N LYS A 12 5.36 33.93 25.14
CA LYS A 12 5.43 34.98 24.11
C LYS A 12 4.55 34.58 22.92
N ILE A 13 3.97 35.56 22.23
CA ILE A 13 3.08 35.35 21.07
C ILE A 13 3.73 34.44 20.02
N ALA A 14 5.02 34.63 19.73
CA ALA A 14 5.77 33.77 18.80
C ALA A 14 5.82 32.30 19.24
N THR A 15 5.96 32.02 20.54
CA THR A 15 5.99 30.65 21.05
C THR A 15 4.62 29.97 20.95
N LYS A 16 3.53 30.70 21.24
CA LYS A 16 2.16 30.19 21.07
C LYS A 16 1.89 29.79 19.63
N LEU A 17 2.31 30.63 18.68
CA LEU A 17 2.11 30.34 17.27
C LEU A 17 2.98 29.18 16.80
N ASN A 18 4.23 29.07 17.27
CA ASN A 18 5.09 27.95 16.91
C ASN A 18 4.53 26.62 17.41
N VAL A 19 4.01 26.59 18.64
CA VAL A 19 3.32 25.40 19.16
C VAL A 19 2.13 25.05 18.25
N LEU A 20 1.32 26.03 17.85
CA LEU A 20 0.18 25.79 16.96
C LEU A 20 0.63 25.25 15.59
N LEU A 21 1.62 25.88 14.95
CA LEU A 21 2.13 25.45 13.65
C LEU A 21 2.76 24.05 13.70
N THR A 22 3.51 23.74 14.76
CA THR A 22 4.08 22.40 14.96
C THR A 22 2.98 21.37 15.17
N VAL A 23 1.96 21.66 15.99
CA VAL A 23 0.82 20.74 16.19
C VAL A 23 0.10 20.48 14.87
N ILE A 24 -0.17 21.51 14.07
CA ILE A 24 -0.79 21.36 12.75
C ILE A 24 0.08 20.48 11.84
N ALA A 25 1.38 20.78 11.75
CA ALA A 25 2.30 20.02 10.91
C ALA A 25 2.38 18.54 11.32
N VAL A 26 2.44 18.25 12.62
CA VAL A 26 2.43 16.88 13.15
C VAL A 26 1.14 16.17 12.75
N ILE A 27 -0.02 16.79 12.97
CA ILE A 27 -1.32 16.22 12.58
C ILE A 27 -1.37 15.95 11.06
N THR A 28 -0.91 16.90 10.24
CA THR A 28 -0.86 16.74 8.79
C THR A 28 0.04 15.58 8.37
N VAL A 29 1.22 15.44 8.95
CA VAL A 29 2.15 14.33 8.65
C VAL A 29 1.53 12.98 9.03
N PHE A 30 0.92 12.88 10.22
CA PHE A 30 0.28 11.65 10.66
C PHE A 30 -0.90 11.25 9.78
N LEU A 31 -1.81 12.19 9.47
CA LEU A 31 -2.97 11.92 8.63
C LEU A 31 -2.55 11.54 7.20
N SER A 32 -1.70 12.36 6.57
CA SER A 32 -1.22 12.10 5.21
C SER A 32 -0.40 10.81 5.13
N GLY A 33 0.48 10.56 6.10
CA GLY A 33 1.29 9.34 6.17
C GLY A 33 0.44 8.08 6.35
N GLY A 34 -0.61 8.15 7.17
CA GLY A 34 -1.58 7.07 7.35
C GLY A 34 -2.38 6.78 6.08
N VAL A 35 -2.95 7.81 5.45
CA VAL A 35 -3.68 7.67 4.18
C VAL A 35 -2.77 7.13 3.08
N LEU A 36 -1.55 7.65 2.96
CA LEU A 36 -0.57 7.18 1.99
C LEU A 36 -0.19 5.70 2.22
N SER A 37 -0.05 5.28 3.48
CA SER A 37 0.22 3.89 3.85
C SER A 37 -0.87 2.95 3.33
N LEU A 38 -2.14 3.35 3.51
CA LEU A 38 -3.29 2.56 3.07
C LEU A 38 -3.33 2.45 1.54
N ILE A 39 -3.18 3.59 0.84
CA ILE A 39 -3.17 3.63 -0.62
C ILE A 39 -2.03 2.77 -1.18
N LEU A 40 -0.81 2.90 -0.64
CA LEU A 40 0.34 2.16 -1.13
C LEU A 40 0.24 0.66 -0.84
N SER A 41 -0.31 0.26 0.29
CA SER A 41 -0.51 -1.16 0.62
C SER A 41 -1.56 -1.80 -0.30
N HIS A 42 -2.69 -1.11 -0.53
CA HIS A 42 -3.73 -1.57 -1.44
C HIS A 42 -3.22 -1.64 -2.90
N ASN A 43 -2.46 -0.65 -3.34
CA ASN A 43 -1.86 -0.66 -4.68
C ASN A 43 -0.81 -1.78 -4.81
N ALA A 44 0.00 -2.03 -3.78
CA ALA A 44 0.96 -3.13 -3.78
C ALA A 44 0.27 -4.49 -3.94
N GLU A 45 -0.81 -4.72 -3.18
CA GLU A 45 -1.62 -5.94 -3.29
C GLU A 45 -2.24 -6.09 -4.69
N GLY A 46 -2.80 -5.02 -5.25
CA GLY A 46 -3.33 -5.02 -6.62
C GLY A 46 -2.27 -5.38 -7.66
N VAL A 47 -1.07 -4.78 -7.58
CA VAL A 47 0.04 -5.06 -8.51
C VAL A 47 0.49 -6.52 -8.43
N VAL A 48 0.56 -7.11 -7.22
CA VAL A 48 0.93 -8.52 -7.08
C VAL A 48 -0.18 -9.43 -7.59
N THR A 49 -1.44 -9.09 -7.33
CA THR A 49 -2.62 -9.81 -7.81
C THR A 49 -2.66 -9.85 -9.34
N ASP A 50 -2.51 -8.72 -10.01
CA ASP A 50 -2.53 -8.63 -11.48
C ASP A 50 -1.41 -9.46 -12.12
N LYS A 51 -0.20 -9.43 -11.54
CA LYS A 51 0.91 -10.27 -12.00
C LYS A 51 0.59 -11.75 -11.87
N ALA A 52 0.02 -12.16 -10.74
CA ALA A 52 -0.34 -13.54 -10.48
C ALA A 52 -1.46 -14.03 -11.41
N LEU A 53 -2.45 -13.17 -11.68
CA LEU A 53 -3.54 -13.41 -12.63
C LEU A 53 -3.03 -13.60 -14.05
N VAL A 54 -2.16 -12.72 -14.54
CA VAL A 54 -1.58 -12.86 -15.89
C VAL A 54 -0.83 -14.19 -16.04
N LEU A 55 -0.07 -14.59 -15.02
CA LEU A 55 0.63 -15.88 -15.03
C LEU A 55 -0.36 -17.06 -15.01
N MET A 56 -1.41 -16.99 -14.20
CA MET A 56 -2.45 -18.01 -14.13
C MET A 56 -3.18 -18.17 -15.46
N GLU A 57 -3.61 -17.07 -16.07
CA GLU A 57 -4.26 -17.08 -17.39
C GLU A 57 -3.32 -17.58 -18.50
N THR A 58 -2.03 -17.25 -18.41
CA THR A 58 -1.02 -17.79 -19.33
C THR A 58 -0.91 -19.30 -19.20
N MET A 59 -0.88 -19.85 -17.97
CA MET A 59 -0.86 -21.29 -17.77
C MET A 59 -2.16 -21.95 -18.23
N SER A 60 -3.32 -21.35 -17.96
CA SER A 60 -4.61 -21.78 -18.50
C SER A 60 -4.61 -21.80 -20.03
N ALA A 61 -4.00 -20.81 -20.68
CA ALA A 61 -3.84 -20.79 -22.14
C ALA A 61 -2.94 -21.94 -22.64
N VAL A 62 -1.85 -22.25 -21.95
CA VAL A 62 -1.00 -23.43 -22.24
C VAL A 62 -1.82 -24.71 -22.12
N ARG A 63 -2.60 -24.88 -21.05
CA ARG A 63 -3.49 -26.05 -20.88
C ARG A 63 -4.48 -26.17 -22.04
N ASN A 64 -5.10 -25.05 -22.42
CA ASN A 64 -6.06 -25.01 -23.51
C ASN A 64 -5.40 -25.38 -24.85
N TYR A 65 -4.20 -24.85 -25.13
CA TYR A 65 -3.44 -25.21 -26.32
C TYR A 65 -3.11 -26.70 -26.35
N THR A 66 -2.60 -27.26 -25.24
CA THR A 66 -2.33 -28.71 -25.16
C THR A 66 -3.60 -29.52 -25.42
N SER A 67 -4.71 -29.16 -24.79
CA SER A 67 -5.98 -29.88 -24.95
C SER A 67 -6.54 -29.81 -26.38
N THR A 68 -6.41 -28.66 -27.05
CA THR A 68 -7.08 -28.40 -28.33
C THR A 68 -6.20 -28.63 -29.55
N ARG A 69 -4.88 -28.52 -29.42
CA ARG A 69 -3.92 -28.59 -30.54
C ARG A 69 -2.92 -29.72 -30.43
N VAL A 70 -2.52 -30.12 -29.22
CA VAL A 70 -1.52 -31.19 -29.04
C VAL A 70 -2.19 -32.55 -28.87
N ASN A 71 -3.21 -32.63 -28.00
CA ASN A 71 -3.88 -33.88 -27.67
C ASN A 71 -4.47 -34.61 -28.88
N PRO A 72 -5.13 -33.94 -29.85
CA PRO A 72 -5.66 -34.63 -31.03
C PRO A 72 -4.57 -35.34 -31.85
N GLU A 73 -3.38 -34.76 -31.97
CA GLU A 73 -2.26 -35.30 -32.75
C GLU A 73 -1.56 -36.48 -32.05
N LEU A 74 -1.66 -36.56 -30.72
CA LEU A 74 -1.03 -37.60 -29.90
C LEU A 74 -2.03 -38.65 -29.37
N ALA A 75 -3.33 -38.50 -29.66
CA ALA A 75 -4.38 -39.32 -29.08
C ALA A 75 -4.26 -40.82 -29.42
N SER A 76 -3.79 -41.14 -30.63
CA SER A 76 -3.55 -42.52 -31.07
C SER A 76 -2.38 -43.16 -30.32
N ARG A 77 -1.27 -42.42 -30.21
CA ARG A 77 -0.06 -42.85 -29.50
C ARG A 77 -0.31 -43.13 -28.03
N LEU A 78 -1.20 -42.38 -27.40
CA LEU A 78 -1.59 -42.62 -26.01
C LEU A 78 -2.18 -44.04 -25.78
N GLU A 79 -2.85 -44.60 -26.80
CA GLU A 79 -3.45 -45.94 -26.74
C GLU A 79 -2.52 -47.05 -27.20
N THR A 80 -1.60 -46.74 -28.13
CA THR A 80 -0.75 -47.76 -28.78
C THR A 80 0.64 -47.86 -28.18
N ASP A 81 1.18 -46.77 -27.65
CA ASP A 81 2.56 -46.74 -27.16
C ASP A 81 2.63 -47.31 -25.74
N ASP A 82 3.65 -48.14 -25.47
CA ASP A 82 3.89 -48.70 -24.13
C ASP A 82 4.34 -47.63 -23.12
N GLN A 83 5.01 -46.58 -23.61
CA GLN A 83 5.48 -45.46 -22.79
C GLN A 83 4.40 -44.39 -22.68
N PHE A 84 4.13 -43.95 -21.45
CA PHE A 84 3.22 -42.83 -21.24
C PHE A 84 3.85 -41.55 -21.79
N LEU A 85 3.04 -40.73 -22.45
CA LEU A 85 3.44 -39.44 -23.02
C LEU A 85 2.85 -38.31 -22.16
N PRO A 86 3.59 -37.75 -21.18
CA PRO A 86 3.06 -36.70 -20.30
C PRO A 86 2.62 -35.43 -21.04
N GLN A 87 3.15 -35.20 -22.25
CA GLN A 87 2.80 -34.06 -23.11
C GLN A 87 1.33 -34.08 -23.56
N THR A 88 0.63 -35.20 -23.40
CA THR A 88 -0.83 -35.31 -23.62
C THR A 88 -1.66 -34.77 -22.46
N VAL A 89 -1.02 -34.43 -21.33
CA VAL A 89 -1.69 -33.94 -20.12
C VAL A 89 -1.54 -32.41 -20.06
N PRO A 90 -2.63 -31.64 -20.14
CA PRO A 90 -2.59 -30.17 -20.10
C PRO A 90 -1.86 -29.61 -18.88
N ALA A 91 -2.09 -30.22 -17.70
CA ALA A 91 -1.46 -29.83 -16.45
C ALA A 91 0.06 -30.03 -16.46
N TYR A 92 0.54 -31.11 -17.10
CA TYR A 92 1.96 -31.34 -17.27
C TYR A 92 2.59 -30.24 -18.13
N SER A 93 2.01 -29.93 -19.29
CA SER A 93 2.54 -28.86 -20.16
C SER A 93 2.59 -27.51 -19.44
N ALA A 94 1.51 -27.11 -18.77
CA ALA A 94 1.47 -25.86 -18.03
C ALA A 94 2.55 -25.82 -16.93
N ARG A 95 2.69 -26.91 -16.17
CA ARG A 95 3.72 -27.01 -15.14
C ARG A 95 5.13 -26.90 -15.72
N GLU A 96 5.48 -27.71 -16.70
CA GLU A 96 6.84 -27.72 -17.25
C GLU A 96 7.20 -26.39 -17.93
N VAL A 97 6.24 -25.76 -18.64
CA VAL A 97 6.43 -24.40 -19.17
C VAL A 97 6.70 -23.40 -18.02
N PHE A 98 5.99 -23.52 -16.90
CA PHE A 98 6.24 -22.68 -15.75
C PHE A 98 7.60 -22.95 -15.09
N GLU A 99 8.06 -24.20 -15.04
CA GLU A 99 9.41 -24.52 -14.54
C GLU A 99 10.49 -23.87 -15.44
N TYR A 100 10.35 -23.92 -16.76
CA TYR A 100 11.25 -23.17 -17.67
C TYR A 100 11.20 -21.65 -17.46
N PHE A 101 10.03 -21.11 -17.12
CA PHE A 101 9.89 -19.70 -16.74
C PHE A 101 10.68 -19.39 -15.45
N ARG A 102 10.62 -20.26 -14.44
CA ARG A 102 11.35 -20.10 -13.17
C ARG A 102 12.87 -20.19 -13.32
N GLU A 103 13.35 -20.91 -14.33
CA GLU A 103 14.77 -20.97 -14.66
C GLU A 103 15.32 -19.63 -15.17
N GLN A 104 14.46 -18.74 -15.67
CA GLN A 104 14.85 -17.39 -16.09
C GLN A 104 15.23 -16.53 -14.88
N GLY A 105 16.27 -15.71 -15.04
CA GLY A 105 16.78 -14.85 -13.96
C GLY A 105 15.70 -13.93 -13.39
N GLY A 106 15.47 -14.01 -12.07
CA GLY A 106 14.49 -13.17 -11.37
C GLY A 106 13.14 -13.84 -11.05
N TYR A 107 12.88 -15.06 -11.53
CA TYR A 107 11.59 -15.75 -11.34
C TYR A 107 11.67 -17.07 -10.57
N LYS A 108 12.82 -17.40 -9.98
CA LYS A 108 13.04 -18.67 -9.25
C LYS A 108 12.05 -18.92 -8.11
N ASP A 109 11.61 -17.85 -7.46
CA ASP A 109 10.72 -17.91 -6.29
C ASP A 109 9.23 -17.78 -6.67
N PHE A 110 8.90 -17.78 -7.96
CA PHE A 110 7.53 -17.92 -8.44
C PHE A 110 7.18 -19.40 -8.48
N PHE A 111 5.94 -19.76 -8.17
CA PHE A 111 5.50 -21.16 -8.24
C PHE A 111 4.15 -21.26 -8.91
N TYR A 112 3.97 -22.31 -9.71
CA TYR A 112 2.68 -22.73 -10.23
C TYR A 112 2.43 -24.16 -9.77
N LYS A 113 1.22 -24.47 -9.30
CA LYS A 113 0.83 -25.81 -8.91
C LYS A 113 -0.66 -26.03 -9.13
N GLU A 114 -1.02 -27.17 -9.72
CA GLU A 114 -2.40 -27.68 -9.71
C GLU A 114 -2.60 -28.53 -8.45
N ALA A 115 -2.77 -27.88 -7.30
CA ALA A 115 -2.84 -28.53 -6.00
C ALA A 115 -4.11 -29.38 -5.88
N THR A 116 -3.95 -30.69 -5.98
CA THR A 116 -5.06 -31.63 -6.15
C THR A 116 -5.14 -32.56 -4.95
N LEU A 117 -6.36 -32.85 -4.47
CA LEU A 117 -6.56 -33.68 -3.29
C LEU A 117 -6.19 -35.14 -3.53
N ASN A 118 -6.44 -35.67 -4.73
CA ASN A 118 -6.03 -37.00 -5.16
C ASN A 118 -5.43 -36.93 -6.58
N PRO A 119 -4.16 -36.53 -6.75
CA PRO A 119 -3.52 -36.39 -8.05
C PRO A 119 -2.98 -37.72 -8.56
N THR A 120 -2.81 -37.86 -9.88
CA THR A 120 -2.03 -38.97 -10.46
C THR A 120 -0.55 -38.87 -10.11
N ASN A 121 0.02 -37.65 -10.16
CA ASN A 121 1.41 -37.40 -9.79
C ASN A 121 1.48 -36.77 -8.39
N LEU A 122 2.20 -37.41 -7.46
CA LEU A 122 2.29 -36.94 -6.06
C LEU A 122 2.95 -35.56 -5.92
N ARG A 123 3.69 -35.08 -6.93
CA ARG A 123 4.19 -33.70 -7.00
C ARG A 123 3.07 -32.66 -6.89
N ASP A 124 1.87 -33.00 -7.34
CA ASP A 124 0.70 -32.12 -7.36
C ASP A 124 -0.22 -32.35 -6.16
N LYS A 125 0.17 -33.19 -5.19
CA LYS A 125 -0.64 -33.44 -3.99
C LYS A 125 -0.77 -32.16 -3.19
N ALA A 126 -2.01 -31.78 -2.92
CA ALA A 126 -2.32 -30.65 -2.07
C ALA A 126 -1.76 -30.88 -0.65
N ASP A 127 -1.03 -29.90 -0.14
CA ASP A 127 -0.67 -29.85 1.29
C ASP A 127 -1.86 -29.41 2.15
N GLU A 128 -1.68 -29.31 3.47
CA GLU A 128 -2.76 -28.93 4.39
C GLU A 128 -3.34 -27.53 4.13
N PHE A 129 -2.52 -26.60 3.64
CA PHE A 129 -2.96 -25.24 3.33
C PHE A 129 -3.75 -25.23 2.02
N GLU A 130 -3.21 -25.87 1.00
CA GLU A 130 -3.82 -25.95 -0.33
C GLU A 130 -5.14 -26.74 -0.26
N ALA A 131 -5.20 -27.83 0.50
CA ALA A 131 -6.40 -28.63 0.69
C ALA A 131 -7.56 -27.80 1.29
N LYS A 132 -7.29 -26.90 2.23
CA LYS A 132 -8.30 -25.98 2.79
C LYS A 132 -8.87 -25.04 1.73
N ILE A 133 -8.05 -24.60 0.77
CA ILE A 133 -8.50 -23.77 -0.35
C ILE A 133 -9.39 -24.60 -1.29
N VAL A 134 -9.02 -25.83 -1.60
CA VAL A 134 -9.85 -26.74 -2.41
C VAL A 134 -11.21 -26.97 -1.75
N GLU A 135 -11.22 -27.23 -0.44
CA GLU A 135 -12.46 -27.41 0.32
C GLU A 135 -13.31 -26.14 0.37
N LYS A 136 -12.68 -24.95 0.40
CA LYS A 136 -13.41 -23.68 0.29
C LYS A 136 -14.17 -23.57 -1.03
N PHE A 137 -13.53 -23.91 -2.15
CA PHE A 137 -14.19 -23.96 -3.46
C PHE A 137 -15.29 -25.03 -3.55
N ARG A 138 -15.10 -26.20 -2.91
CA ARG A 138 -16.13 -27.25 -2.85
C ARG A 138 -17.37 -26.80 -2.07
N ASN A 139 -17.16 -26.06 -0.98
CA ASN A 139 -18.24 -25.57 -0.12
C ASN A 139 -18.98 -24.38 -0.71
N ASP A 140 -18.30 -23.55 -1.50
CA ASP A 140 -18.89 -22.40 -2.19
C ASP A 140 -18.47 -22.37 -3.66
N LYS A 141 -19.34 -22.93 -4.50
CA LYS A 141 -19.13 -23.01 -5.95
C LYS A 141 -19.25 -21.66 -6.67
N SER A 142 -19.68 -20.59 -5.98
CA SER A 142 -19.71 -19.24 -6.56
C SER A 142 -18.35 -18.55 -6.51
N LEU A 143 -17.39 -19.09 -5.74
CA LEU A 143 -16.04 -18.57 -5.67
C LEU A 143 -15.26 -18.92 -6.93
N GLU A 144 -15.07 -17.93 -7.79
CA GLU A 144 -14.21 -18.07 -8.95
C GLU A 144 -12.73 -18.06 -8.57
N GLN A 145 -12.37 -17.31 -7.52
CA GLN A 145 -10.98 -17.12 -7.11
C GLN A 145 -10.85 -16.87 -5.60
N VAL A 146 -9.69 -17.22 -5.05
CA VAL A 146 -9.29 -16.90 -3.69
C VAL A 146 -7.82 -16.47 -3.71
N SER A 147 -7.51 -15.35 -3.07
CA SER A 147 -6.14 -14.87 -2.90
C SER A 147 -5.83 -14.55 -1.44
N GLY A 148 -4.55 -14.35 -1.16
CA GLY A 148 -4.08 -13.94 0.15
C GLY A 148 -2.57 -14.13 0.29
N PHE A 149 -2.13 -14.18 1.54
CA PHE A 149 -0.73 -14.40 1.88
C PHE A 149 -0.54 -15.73 2.60
N ARG A 150 0.56 -16.40 2.28
CA ARG A 150 1.03 -17.59 2.98
C ARG A 150 2.41 -17.31 3.53
N SER A 151 2.57 -17.40 4.84
CA SER A 151 3.86 -17.22 5.49
C SER A 151 4.72 -18.47 5.34
N PHE A 152 5.96 -18.26 4.92
CA PHE A 152 7.03 -19.25 4.93
C PHE A 152 8.19 -18.76 5.80
N ASN A 153 9.10 -19.66 6.16
CA ASN A 153 10.32 -19.27 6.91
C ASN A 153 11.17 -18.23 6.15
N SER A 154 11.03 -18.17 4.82
CA SER A 154 11.73 -17.25 3.93
C SER A 154 11.03 -15.90 3.71
N GLY A 155 9.81 -15.70 4.22
CA GLY A 155 9.00 -14.51 3.99
C GLY A 155 7.54 -14.83 3.65
N ASP A 156 6.72 -13.78 3.51
CA ASP A 156 5.33 -13.92 3.08
C ASP A 156 5.26 -13.99 1.56
N ILE A 157 4.64 -15.04 1.03
CA ILE A 157 4.37 -15.16 -0.39
C ILE A 157 2.89 -14.90 -0.65
N PHE A 158 2.60 -14.10 -1.67
CA PHE A 158 1.22 -13.93 -2.11
C PHE A 158 0.82 -15.14 -2.94
N TYR A 159 -0.41 -15.60 -2.77
CA TYR A 159 -0.99 -16.63 -3.61
C TYR A 159 -2.31 -16.16 -4.21
N ILE A 160 -2.59 -16.66 -5.40
CA ILE A 160 -3.91 -16.68 -6.00
C ILE A 160 -4.25 -18.10 -6.40
N ALA A 161 -5.51 -18.47 -6.22
CA ALA A 161 -6.02 -19.78 -6.51
C ALA A 161 -7.35 -19.68 -7.27
N SER A 162 -7.54 -20.58 -8.23
CA SER A 162 -8.79 -20.80 -8.96
C SER A 162 -9.19 -22.28 -8.85
N PRO A 163 -10.49 -22.61 -8.82
CA PRO A 163 -10.93 -24.00 -8.69
C PRO A 163 -10.53 -24.82 -9.92
N LEU A 164 -10.05 -26.04 -9.70
CA LEU A 164 -9.80 -27.01 -10.76
C LEU A 164 -10.98 -27.98 -10.85
N GLU A 165 -11.96 -27.61 -11.66
CA GLU A 165 -13.14 -28.44 -11.95
C GLU A 165 -12.88 -29.41 -13.11
N VAL A 166 -13.37 -30.64 -12.98
CA VAL A 166 -13.48 -31.60 -14.08
C VAL A 166 -14.61 -31.18 -15.02
N SER A 167 -14.33 -30.24 -15.91
CA SER A 167 -15.34 -29.61 -16.79
C SER A 167 -15.64 -30.37 -18.09
N LYS A 168 -14.84 -31.39 -18.44
CA LYS A 168 -14.98 -32.16 -19.69
C LYS A 168 -14.93 -33.67 -19.44
N GLU A 169 -15.77 -34.43 -20.13
CA GLU A 169 -15.76 -35.90 -20.06
C GLU A 169 -14.43 -36.51 -20.49
N SER A 170 -13.68 -35.85 -21.38
CA SER A 170 -12.35 -36.30 -21.82
C SER A 170 -11.38 -36.50 -20.66
N CYS A 171 -11.54 -35.79 -19.54
CA CYS A 171 -10.74 -35.98 -18.33
C CYS A 171 -10.97 -37.36 -17.69
N LEU A 172 -12.19 -37.88 -17.80
CA LEU A 172 -12.59 -39.15 -17.20
C LEU A 172 -12.03 -40.37 -17.97
N ARG A 173 -11.52 -40.20 -19.19
CA ARG A 173 -10.75 -41.24 -19.89
C ARG A 173 -9.54 -41.70 -19.09
N CYS A 174 -8.90 -40.79 -18.35
CA CYS A 174 -7.74 -41.10 -17.51
C CYS A 174 -8.07 -41.16 -16.01
N HIS A 175 -9.09 -40.41 -15.56
CA HIS A 175 -9.33 -40.19 -14.12
C HIS A 175 -10.61 -40.83 -13.56
N SER A 176 -11.37 -41.59 -14.36
CA SER A 176 -12.55 -42.32 -13.86
C SER A 176 -12.14 -43.53 -13.03
N THR A 177 -11.88 -44.68 -13.65
CA THR A 177 -11.45 -45.91 -12.97
C THR A 177 -10.15 -46.43 -13.60
N PRO A 178 -9.33 -47.17 -12.84
CA PRO A 178 -8.10 -47.75 -13.36
C PRO A 178 -8.30 -48.72 -14.54
N ASP A 179 -9.50 -49.27 -14.74
CA ASP A 179 -9.77 -50.21 -15.83
C ASP A 179 -10.05 -49.54 -17.18
N VAL A 180 -10.43 -48.25 -17.15
CA VAL A 180 -10.68 -47.44 -18.35
C VAL A 180 -9.43 -46.69 -18.80
N ALA A 181 -8.51 -46.42 -17.87
CA ALA A 181 -7.34 -45.60 -18.15
C ALA A 181 -6.33 -46.28 -19.09
N PRO A 182 -5.58 -45.51 -19.91
CA PRO A 182 -4.56 -46.05 -20.79
C PRO A 182 -3.53 -46.90 -20.03
N LYS A 183 -3.17 -48.06 -20.56
CA LYS A 183 -2.22 -48.99 -19.92
C LYS A 183 -0.88 -48.32 -19.61
N SER A 184 -0.40 -47.48 -20.51
CA SER A 184 0.84 -46.72 -20.36
C SER A 184 0.83 -45.81 -19.11
N LEU A 185 -0.31 -45.16 -18.82
CA LEU A 185 -0.53 -44.37 -17.60
C LEU A 185 -0.38 -45.24 -16.34
N LEU A 186 -1.04 -46.40 -16.32
CA LEU A 186 -1.03 -47.32 -15.18
C LEU A 186 0.35 -47.91 -14.92
N THR A 187 1.10 -48.22 -15.98
CA THR A 187 2.49 -48.68 -15.88
C THR A 187 3.38 -47.61 -15.26
N THR A 188 3.12 -46.34 -15.55
CA THR A 188 3.97 -45.21 -15.09
C THR A 188 3.60 -44.74 -13.68
N TYR A 189 2.31 -44.60 -13.37
CA TYR A 189 1.82 -43.98 -12.13
C TYR A 189 1.09 -44.94 -11.19
N GLY A 190 0.88 -46.19 -11.61
CA GLY A 190 0.12 -47.17 -10.83
C GLY A 190 -1.39 -46.97 -10.90
N ARG A 191 -2.10 -47.64 -9.98
CA ARG A 191 -3.57 -47.74 -9.96
C ARG A 191 -4.22 -47.07 -8.74
N GLU A 192 -3.42 -46.47 -7.86
CA GLU A 192 -3.88 -46.01 -6.55
C GLU A 192 -4.42 -44.57 -6.55
N ASN A 193 -3.71 -43.64 -7.19
CA ASN A 193 -3.99 -42.21 -7.09
C ASN A 193 -4.50 -41.62 -8.42
N GLY A 194 -5.23 -40.51 -8.36
CA GLY A 194 -5.71 -39.81 -9.55
C GLY A 194 -6.91 -40.46 -10.25
N PHE A 195 -7.68 -41.25 -9.52
CA PHE A 195 -8.91 -41.90 -10.00
C PHE A 195 -10.13 -41.49 -9.17
N ASN A 196 -11.29 -41.97 -9.59
CA ASN A 196 -12.63 -41.76 -9.02
C ASN A 196 -13.11 -40.30 -9.09
N TRP A 197 -12.56 -39.53 -10.03
CA TRP A 197 -13.05 -38.17 -10.28
C TRP A 197 -14.40 -38.21 -10.97
N LYS A 198 -15.26 -37.24 -10.66
CA LYS A 198 -16.58 -37.08 -11.29
C LYS A 198 -16.63 -35.82 -12.15
N LEU A 199 -17.46 -35.85 -13.19
CA LEU A 199 -17.75 -34.65 -13.97
C LEU A 199 -18.33 -33.57 -13.04
N HIS A 200 -17.88 -32.33 -13.20
CA HIS A 200 -18.21 -31.18 -12.36
C HIS A 200 -17.72 -31.25 -10.90
N GLU A 201 -16.81 -32.18 -10.60
CA GLU A 201 -16.12 -32.21 -9.31
C GLU A 201 -14.95 -31.21 -9.32
N ILE A 202 -14.84 -30.43 -8.25
CA ILE A 202 -13.64 -29.65 -7.96
C ILE A 202 -12.64 -30.59 -7.30
N VAL A 203 -11.61 -30.99 -8.03
CA VAL A 203 -10.61 -31.99 -7.59
C VAL A 203 -9.37 -31.35 -6.97
N GLY A 204 -9.18 -30.05 -7.24
CA GLY A 204 -8.04 -29.29 -6.78
C GLY A 204 -8.21 -27.79 -6.96
N ALA A 205 -7.11 -27.06 -6.86
CA ALA A 205 -7.01 -25.65 -7.17
C ALA A 205 -5.77 -25.39 -8.03
N GLN A 206 -5.92 -24.60 -9.09
CA GLN A 206 -4.77 -24.03 -9.78
C GLN A 206 -4.25 -22.87 -8.95
N MET A 207 -2.97 -22.87 -8.62
CA MET A 207 -2.36 -21.89 -7.73
C MET A 207 -1.13 -21.27 -8.36
N ILE A 208 -1.04 -19.95 -8.27
CA ILE A 208 0.16 -19.17 -8.55
C ILE A 208 0.61 -18.52 -7.25
N LEU A 209 1.88 -18.71 -6.92
CA LEU A 209 2.53 -18.06 -5.79
C LEU A 209 3.58 -17.09 -6.31
N VAL A 210 3.54 -15.85 -5.84
CA VAL A 210 4.40 -14.75 -6.28
C VAL A 210 5.07 -14.11 -5.06
N PRO A 211 6.40 -13.92 -5.08
CA PRO A 211 7.09 -13.16 -4.05
C PRO A 211 6.53 -11.74 -3.96
N ALA A 212 5.94 -11.40 -2.80
CA ALA A 212 5.32 -10.10 -2.59
C ALA A 212 6.29 -9.09 -1.96
N ASP A 213 7.31 -9.57 -1.24
CA ASP A 213 8.24 -8.77 -0.46
C ASP A 213 8.83 -7.61 -1.25
N ALA A 214 9.33 -7.84 -2.47
CA ALA A 214 9.93 -6.79 -3.29
C ALA A 214 8.94 -5.67 -3.65
N VAL A 215 7.66 -5.99 -3.85
CA VAL A 215 6.61 -5.01 -4.18
C VAL A 215 6.26 -4.19 -2.93
N PHE A 216 6.05 -4.85 -1.79
CA PHE A 216 5.74 -4.19 -0.52
C PHE A 216 6.90 -3.38 0.02
N GLU A 217 8.15 -3.85 -0.13
CA GLU A 217 9.34 -3.07 0.20
C GLU A 217 9.47 -1.82 -0.67
N SER A 218 9.18 -1.94 -1.96
CA SER A 218 9.18 -0.78 -2.87
C SER A 218 8.11 0.23 -2.46
N ALA A 219 6.91 -0.24 -2.09
CA ALA A 219 5.84 0.60 -1.56
C ALA A 219 6.27 1.32 -0.26
N LYS A 220 6.92 0.62 0.67
CA LYS A 220 7.45 1.19 1.92
C LYS A 220 8.55 2.23 1.66
N LYS A 221 9.48 1.95 0.74
CA LYS A 221 10.53 2.91 0.34
C LYS A 221 9.93 4.19 -0.24
N LEU A 222 8.89 4.06 -1.07
CA LEU A 222 8.15 5.19 -1.62
C LEU A 222 7.43 5.98 -0.52
N GLN A 223 6.76 5.29 0.41
CA GLN A 223 6.11 5.90 1.57
C GLN A 223 7.10 6.74 2.39
N VAL A 224 8.26 6.17 2.74
CA VAL A 224 9.31 6.87 3.48
C VAL A 224 9.78 8.09 2.69
N SER A 225 10.07 7.94 1.40
CA SER A 225 10.55 9.03 0.56
C SER A 225 9.57 10.20 0.50
N VAL A 226 8.29 9.92 0.23
CA VAL A 226 7.23 10.95 0.14
C VAL A 226 6.99 11.60 1.50
N THR A 227 6.97 10.81 2.58
CA THR A 227 6.77 11.34 3.94
C THR A 227 7.95 12.21 4.37
N SER A 228 9.19 11.81 4.06
CA SER A 228 10.39 12.61 4.33
C SER A 228 10.36 13.94 3.57
N ILE A 229 9.97 13.94 2.30
CA ILE A 229 9.82 15.17 1.51
C ILE A 229 8.75 16.07 2.15
N LEU A 230 7.60 15.52 2.54
CA LEU A 230 6.54 16.27 3.21
C LEU A 230 7.03 16.92 4.51
N ILE A 231 7.76 16.17 5.35
CA ILE A 231 8.33 16.70 6.61
C ILE A 231 9.29 17.85 6.32
N VAL A 232 10.18 17.71 5.33
CA VAL A 232 11.13 18.76 4.94
C VAL A 232 10.39 20.01 4.46
N CYS A 233 9.39 19.86 3.59
CA CYS A 233 8.57 20.97 3.10
C CYS A 233 7.84 21.70 4.23
N LEU A 234 7.24 20.97 5.17
CA LEU A 234 6.57 21.56 6.33
C LEU A 234 7.55 22.26 7.28
N ALA A 235 8.73 21.67 7.51
CA ALA A 235 9.77 22.31 8.31
C ALA A 235 10.24 23.63 7.68
N LEU A 236 10.47 23.65 6.37
CA LEU A 236 10.80 24.86 5.62
C LEU A 236 9.68 25.91 5.71
N ALA A 237 8.42 25.50 5.55
CA ALA A 237 7.28 26.41 5.68
C ALA A 237 7.21 27.04 7.08
N ILE A 238 7.41 26.26 8.14
CA ILE A 238 7.45 26.75 9.53
C ILE A 238 8.58 27.77 9.70
N ILE A 239 9.77 27.50 9.16
CA ILE A 239 10.92 28.42 9.23
C ILE A 239 10.61 29.74 8.51
N LEU A 240 10.06 29.67 7.29
CA LEU A 240 9.72 30.86 6.50
C LEU A 240 8.63 31.70 7.17
N ILE A 241 7.58 31.07 7.69
CA ILE A 241 6.51 31.74 8.43
C ILE A 241 7.07 32.41 9.69
N ASN A 242 7.96 31.73 10.42
CA ASN A 242 8.62 32.29 11.59
C ASN A 242 9.46 33.52 11.25
N PHE A 243 10.23 33.44 10.17
CA PHE A 243 11.05 34.54 9.69
C PHE A 243 10.20 35.75 9.31
N PHE A 244 9.13 35.51 8.53
CA PHE A 244 8.17 36.53 8.14
C PHE A 244 7.53 37.20 9.37
N LEU A 245 7.01 36.43 10.31
CA LEU A 245 6.34 36.97 11.49
C LEU A 245 7.29 37.69 12.45
N ARG A 246 8.54 37.25 12.53
CA ARG A 246 9.54 37.94 13.33
C ARG A 246 9.78 39.35 12.78
N PHE A 247 9.91 39.47 11.46
CA PHE A 247 10.23 40.74 10.82
C PHE A 247 9.01 41.66 10.67
N SER A 248 7.88 41.13 10.19
CA SER A 248 6.69 41.91 9.85
C SER A 248 5.81 42.22 11.06
N VAL A 249 5.78 41.37 12.08
CA VAL A 249 4.81 41.48 13.19
C VAL A 249 5.50 41.67 14.54
N THR A 250 6.31 40.70 14.94
CA THR A 250 6.82 40.60 16.32
C THR A 250 7.80 41.72 16.66
N THR A 251 8.72 42.05 15.74
CA THR A 251 9.73 43.10 15.97
C THR A 251 9.10 44.50 16.00
N PRO A 252 8.25 44.91 15.03
CA PRO A 252 7.54 46.18 15.09
C PRO A 252 6.69 46.31 16.35
N LEU A 253 5.90 45.29 16.70
CA LEU A 253 5.04 45.32 17.88
C LEU A 253 5.86 45.46 19.17
N LYS A 254 7.00 44.79 19.28
CA LYS A 254 7.90 44.92 20.44
C LYS A 254 8.47 46.34 20.55
N LYS A 255 8.87 46.96 19.42
CA LYS A 255 9.35 48.35 19.40
C LYS A 255 8.25 49.32 19.83
N MET A 256 7.02 49.14 19.36
CA MET A 256 5.88 49.96 19.76
C MET A 256 5.56 49.80 21.25
N ALA A 257 5.50 48.56 21.76
CA ALA A 257 5.26 48.33 23.19
C ALA A 257 6.33 48.98 24.09
N GLN A 258 7.60 48.90 23.68
CA GLN A 258 8.70 49.54 24.42
C GLN A 258 8.61 51.07 24.37
N LEU A 259 8.22 51.66 23.24
CA LEU A 259 8.07 53.11 23.13
C LEU A 259 6.88 53.64 23.93
N ALA A 260 5.75 52.93 23.90
CA ALA A 260 4.58 53.24 24.73
C ALA A 260 4.94 53.21 26.23
N GLN A 261 5.74 52.22 26.67
CA GLN A 261 6.22 52.16 28.05
C GLN A 261 7.05 53.39 28.42
N ARG A 262 7.95 53.86 27.53
CA ARG A 262 8.76 55.06 27.78
C ARG A 262 7.94 56.35 27.85
N ILE A 263 6.97 56.48 26.94
CA ILE A 263 6.00 57.58 26.95
C ILE A 263 5.22 57.60 28.25
N SER A 264 4.77 56.43 28.75
CA SER A 264 4.07 56.32 30.03
C SER A 264 4.91 56.75 31.24
N THR A 265 6.24 56.70 31.12
CA THR A 265 7.18 57.14 32.14
C THR A 265 7.69 58.59 31.94
N GLY A 266 7.10 59.34 31.00
CA GLY A 266 7.36 60.77 30.80
C GLY A 266 8.28 61.13 29.63
N ASP A 267 8.80 60.17 28.86
CA ASP A 267 9.63 60.46 27.67
C ASP A 267 8.76 60.60 26.40
N LEU A 268 8.34 61.84 26.10
CA LEU A 268 7.51 62.18 24.94
C LEU A 268 8.31 62.55 23.67
N SER A 269 9.65 62.40 23.71
CA SER A 269 10.57 62.91 22.69
C SER A 269 10.63 62.07 21.39
N LYS A 270 10.05 60.87 21.39
CA LYS A 270 10.14 59.91 20.28
C LYS A 270 8.78 59.64 19.63
N GLU A 271 8.80 59.34 18.33
CA GLU A 271 7.62 58.99 17.55
C GLU A 271 7.62 57.49 17.18
N PHE A 272 6.41 56.94 17.03
CA PHE A 272 6.18 55.61 16.50
C PHE A 272 6.38 55.65 14.97
N ALA A 273 7.61 55.44 14.51
CA ALA A 273 7.92 55.38 13.08
C ALA A 273 7.60 53.99 12.51
N HIS A 274 6.60 53.91 11.62
CA HIS A 274 6.32 52.71 10.83
C HIS A 274 5.94 53.11 9.39
N PRO A 275 6.80 52.88 8.39
CA PRO A 275 6.65 53.41 7.04
C PRO A 275 5.72 52.57 6.14
N TYR A 276 5.00 51.59 6.69
CA TYR A 276 4.14 50.69 5.93
C TYR A 276 2.66 51.06 6.14
N ASN A 277 1.86 50.94 5.07
CA ASN A 277 0.42 51.21 5.08
C ASN A 277 -0.39 49.95 5.42
N ASP A 278 0.05 49.21 6.44
CA ASP A 278 -0.62 48.02 6.98
C ASP A 278 -1.26 48.33 8.34
N GLU A 279 -1.84 47.33 8.99
CA GLU A 279 -2.45 47.46 10.31
C GLU A 279 -1.44 47.92 11.36
N MET A 280 -0.14 47.63 11.18
CA MET A 280 0.93 48.13 12.05
C MET A 280 1.16 49.63 11.84
N GLY A 281 1.08 50.13 10.61
CA GLY A 281 1.11 51.55 10.30
C GLY A 281 -0.06 52.31 10.92
N MET A 282 -1.27 51.75 10.82
CA MET A 282 -2.46 52.32 11.46
C MET A 282 -2.34 52.40 12.98
N LEU A 283 -1.77 51.37 13.60
CA LEU A 283 -1.50 51.35 15.04
C LEU A 283 -0.46 52.43 15.42
N ALA A 284 0.64 52.54 14.66
CA ALA A 284 1.67 53.55 14.88
C ALA A 284 1.08 54.98 14.81
N ALA A 285 0.27 55.26 13.80
CA ALA A 285 -0.40 56.57 13.64
C ALA A 285 -1.37 56.89 14.78
N SER A 286 -2.07 55.87 15.29
CA SER A 286 -2.98 56.03 16.45
C SER A 286 -2.22 56.29 17.75
N LEU A 287 -1.10 55.59 17.97
CA LEU A 287 -0.23 55.81 19.13
C LEU A 287 0.46 57.19 19.09
N ASN A 288 0.86 57.68 17.92
CA ASN A 288 1.39 59.04 17.76
C ASN A 288 0.34 60.10 18.13
N ARG A 289 -0.92 59.95 17.69
CA ARG A 289 -2.01 60.86 18.08
C ARG A 289 -2.23 60.87 19.59
N MET A 290 -2.24 59.70 20.22
CA MET A 290 -2.36 59.59 21.68
C MET A 290 -1.20 60.29 22.42
N LYS A 291 0.04 60.14 21.91
CA LYS A 291 1.21 60.85 22.45
C LYS A 291 1.00 62.37 22.43
N VAL A 292 0.55 62.92 21.29
CA VAL A 292 0.31 64.36 21.13
C VAL A 292 -0.77 64.85 22.09
N SER A 293 -1.87 64.12 22.24
CA SER A 293 -2.91 64.48 23.21
C SER A 293 -2.41 64.49 24.65
N LEU A 294 -1.56 63.53 25.03
CA LEU A 294 -0.97 63.47 26.37
C LEU A 294 0.01 64.64 26.62
N ASP A 295 0.82 64.99 25.62
CA ASP A 295 1.75 66.12 25.69
C ASP A 295 1.02 67.46 25.92
N ILE A 296 -0.09 67.67 25.20
CA ILE A 296 -0.95 68.85 25.37
C ILE A 296 -1.58 68.89 26.77
N ALA A 297 -2.09 67.75 27.26
CA ALA A 297 -2.69 67.70 28.60
C ALA A 297 -1.67 67.99 29.72
N MET A 298 -0.45 67.46 29.59
CA MET A 298 0.63 67.69 30.56
C MET A 298 1.12 69.15 30.53
N SER A 299 1.19 69.78 29.35
CA SER A 299 1.58 71.19 29.25
C SER A 299 0.52 72.13 29.84
N MET A 300 -0.76 71.83 29.65
CA MET A 300 -1.86 72.57 30.28
C MET A 300 -1.81 72.50 31.81
N LEU A 301 -1.61 71.30 32.38
CA LEU A 301 -1.49 71.12 33.83
C LEU A 301 -0.31 71.90 34.41
N ASN A 302 0.86 71.86 33.76
CA ASN A 302 2.02 72.61 34.22
C ASN A 302 1.81 74.14 34.15
N SER A 303 1.05 74.63 33.15
CA SER A 303 0.74 76.05 32.99
C SER A 303 -0.27 76.60 34.00
N GLU A 304 -1.08 75.74 34.65
CA GLU A 304 -2.02 76.15 35.72
C GLU A 304 -1.40 76.11 37.12
N THR A 305 -0.21 75.50 37.27
CA THR A 305 0.51 75.38 38.55
C THR A 305 1.62 76.41 38.76
N GLU A 306 1.88 77.29 37.78
CA GLU A 306 2.71 78.50 37.92
C GLU A 306 1.86 79.74 38.21
#